data_AF-A0A3D3T5D6-F1
#
_entry.id   AF-A0A3D3T5D6-F1
#
_cell.length_a   1.000
_cell.length_b   1.000
_cell.length_c   1.000
_cell.angle_alpha   90.00
_cell.angle_beta   90.00
_cell.angle_gamma   90.00
#
_symmetry.space_group_name_H-M   'P 1'
#
loop_
_entity.id
_entity.type
_entity.pdbx_description
1 polymer ?
#
loop_
_entity_poly.entity_id
_entity_poly.type
_entity_poly.pdbx_seq_one_letter_code
_entity_poly.pdbx_strand_id
1 'polypeptide(L)'
;LELARVGGGGVHPSLNSHSIGLPPIVALGSETMKARIVPEVVNGEKISALAITEPSGGSDVANLKTTARRDGDHYVVNGSKTFI
;
A
#
# COMPACT_ATOMS: atom_id res chain seq x y z
N LEU A 1 13.86 -14.31 -6.42
CA LEU A 1 14.49 -15.52 -5.85
C LEU A 1 15.98 -15.34 -5.61
N GLU A 2 16.76 -14.81 -6.57
CA GLU A 2 18.21 -14.60 -6.36
C GLU A 2 18.56 -13.68 -5.18
N LEU A 3 17.82 -12.58 -4.98
CA LEU A 3 17.99 -11.69 -3.81
C LEU A 3 17.82 -12.40 -2.46
N ALA A 4 16.94 -13.41 -2.40
CA ALA A 4 16.74 -14.20 -1.18
C ALA A 4 17.90 -15.17 -0.92
N ARG A 5 18.55 -15.69 -1.97
CA ARG A 5 19.66 -16.66 -1.86
C ARG A 5 20.91 -16.06 -1.22
N VAL A 6 21.12 -14.76 -1.36
CA VAL A 6 22.31 -14.07 -0.82
C VAL A 6 22.10 -13.51 0.59
N GLY A 7 21.03 -13.91 1.28
CA GLY A 7 20.69 -13.37 2.61
C GLY A 7 20.11 -11.96 2.57
N GLY A 8 19.80 -11.42 1.40
CA GLY A 8 19.18 -10.10 1.19
C GLY A 8 17.68 -10.06 1.51
N GLY A 9 17.24 -10.80 2.53
CA GLY A 9 15.82 -11.03 2.83
C GLY A 9 15.01 -9.76 3.06
N GLY A 10 15.62 -8.71 3.62
CA GLY A 10 14.97 -7.39 3.80
C GLY A 10 14.96 -6.52 2.55
N VAL A 11 15.94 -6.68 1.65
CA VAL A 11 16.07 -5.81 0.47
C VAL A 11 14.89 -5.99 -0.49
N HIS A 12 14.47 -7.25 -0.70
CA HIS A 12 13.36 -7.56 -1.59
C HIS A 12 12.05 -6.89 -1.15
N PRO A 13 11.52 -7.08 0.07
CA PRO A 13 10.28 -6.43 0.51
C PRO A 13 10.41 -4.91 0.61
N SER A 14 11.58 -4.36 0.98
CA SER A 14 11.77 -2.90 1.06
C SER A 14 11.71 -2.21 -0.30
N LEU A 15 12.28 -2.80 -1.35
CA LEU A 15 12.27 -2.21 -2.70
C LEU A 15 11.03 -2.60 -3.52
N ASN A 16 10.47 -3.78 -3.27
CA ASN A 16 9.37 -4.34 -4.06
C ASN A 16 8.01 -4.26 -3.36
N SER A 17 7.86 -3.44 -2.31
CA SER A 17 6.55 -3.24 -1.65
C SER A 17 5.46 -2.76 -2.62
N HIS A 18 5.85 -2.05 -3.68
CA HIS A 18 4.94 -1.65 -4.76
C HIS A 18 4.26 -2.83 -5.46
N SER A 19 4.83 -4.04 -5.44
CA SER A 19 4.21 -5.25 -6.02
C SER A 19 2.87 -5.61 -5.37
N ILE A 20 2.65 -5.19 -4.12
CA ILE A 20 1.38 -5.35 -3.40
C ILE A 20 0.65 -4.01 -3.17
N GLY A 21 1.38 -2.89 -3.12
CA GLY A 21 0.80 -1.56 -2.89
C GLY A 21 0.18 -0.91 -4.13
N LEU A 22 0.72 -1.16 -5.32
CA LEU A 22 0.26 -0.56 -6.58
C LEU A 22 -0.94 -1.26 -7.25
N PRO A 23 -1.14 -2.61 -7.15
CA PRO A 23 -2.24 -3.29 -7.83
C PRO A 23 -3.65 -2.72 -7.60
N PRO A 24 -4.06 -2.27 -6.40
CA PRO A 24 -5.39 -1.67 -6.22
C PRO A 24 -5.60 -0.41 -7.07
N ILE A 25 -4.56 0.41 -7.26
CA ILE A 25 -4.61 1.62 -8.10
C ILE A 25 -4.71 1.24 -9.58
N VAL A 26 -3.94 0.25 -10.01
CA VAL A 26 -3.95 -0.22 -11.41
C VAL A 26 -5.31 -0.84 -11.77
N ALA A 27 -5.88 -1.62 -10.85
CA ALA A 27 -7.14 -2.33 -11.08
C ALA A 27 -8.38 -1.42 -10.96
N LEU A 28 -8.40 -0.52 -9.97
CA LEU A 28 -9.63 0.20 -9.56
C LEU A 28 -9.53 1.72 -9.63
N GLY A 29 -8.32 2.28 -9.81
CA GLY A 29 -8.12 3.72 -9.89
C GLY A 29 -8.75 4.34 -11.13
N SER A 30 -9.03 5.64 -11.08
CA SER A 30 -9.37 6.41 -12.29
C SER A 30 -8.17 6.51 -13.23
N GLU A 31 -8.41 6.79 -14.51
CA GLU A 31 -7.32 7.03 -15.48
C GLU A 31 -6.40 8.18 -15.02
N THR A 32 -6.97 9.22 -14.42
CA THR A 32 -6.21 10.33 -13.82
C THR A 32 -5.33 9.88 -12.65
N MET A 33 -5.81 8.96 -11.82
CA MET A 33 -5.04 8.40 -10.70
C MET A 33 -3.90 7.51 -11.20
N LYS A 34 -4.18 6.65 -12.19
CA LYS A 34 -3.18 5.76 -12.80
C LYS A 34 -2.07 6.57 -13.47
N ALA A 35 -2.43 7.54 -14.31
CA ALA A 35 -1.48 8.39 -15.03
C ALA A 35 -0.58 9.20 -14.09
N ARG A 36 -1.09 9.58 -12.91
CA ARG A 36 -0.32 10.31 -11.90
C ARG A 36 0.58 9.39 -11.07
N ILE A 37 0.07 8.26 -10.58
CA ILE A 37 0.75 7.48 -9.52
C ILE A 37 1.63 6.36 -10.10
N VAL A 38 1.18 5.67 -11.14
CA VAL A 38 1.90 4.49 -11.66
C VAL A 38 3.31 4.84 -12.15
N PRO A 39 3.52 5.91 -12.95
CA PRO A 39 4.87 6.27 -13.41
C PRO A 39 5.82 6.60 -12.27
N GLU A 40 5.37 7.40 -11.29
CA GLU A 40 6.20 7.81 -10.13
C GLU A 40 6.67 6.58 -9.32
N VAL A 41 5.82 5.55 -9.18
CA VAL A 41 6.18 4.34 -8.45
C VAL A 41 7.10 3.42 -9.26
N VAL A 42 6.80 3.21 -10.55
CA VAL A 42 7.60 2.32 -11.42
C VAL A 42 8.98 2.92 -11.74
N ASN A 43 9.08 4.24 -11.85
CA ASN A 43 10.35 4.95 -12.02
C ASN A 43 11.20 4.99 -10.74
N GLY A 44 10.66 4.53 -9.61
CA GLY A 44 11.34 4.55 -8.32
C GLY A 44 11.40 5.93 -7.65
N GLU A 45 10.63 6.90 -8.14
CA GLU A 45 10.54 8.26 -7.55
C GLU A 45 9.74 8.24 -6.24
N LYS A 46 8.80 7.30 -6.10
CA LYS A 46 8.00 7.07 -4.90
C LYS A 46 7.93 5.60 -4.53
N ILE A 47 7.94 5.31 -3.22
CA ILE A 47 7.70 3.98 -2.69
C ILE A 47 6.20 3.82 -2.41
N SER A 48 5.63 2.70 -2.81
CA SER A 48 4.24 2.33 -2.52
C SER A 48 4.20 1.17 -1.53
N ALA A 49 3.25 1.21 -0.60
CA ALA A 49 3.01 0.18 0.41
C ALA A 49 1.50 -0.03 0.62
N LEU A 50 1.12 -1.23 1.10
CA LEU A 50 -0.27 -1.59 1.37
C LEU A 50 -0.53 -1.65 2.88
N ALA A 51 -1.19 -0.63 3.43
CA ALA A 51 -1.43 -0.50 4.86
C ALA A 51 -2.76 -1.14 5.31
N ILE A 52 -2.80 -2.46 5.50
CA ILE A 52 -3.98 -3.20 5.99
C ILE A 52 -3.95 -3.36 7.52
N THR A 53 -2.89 -3.97 8.04
CA THR A 53 -2.82 -4.45 9.43
C THR A 53 -2.94 -3.33 10.46
N GLU A 54 -3.67 -3.62 11.54
CA GLU A 54 -3.88 -2.73 12.67
C GLU A 54 -3.35 -3.35 13.97
N PRO A 55 -3.07 -2.54 15.01
CA PRO A 55 -2.71 -3.07 16.32
C PRO A 55 -3.76 -4.06 16.87
N SER A 56 -5.03 -3.90 16.49
CA SER A 56 -6.14 -4.79 16.88
C SER A 56 -6.25 -6.09 16.07
N GLY A 57 -5.51 -6.24 14.95
CA GLY A 57 -5.54 -7.45 14.15
C GLY A 57 -5.18 -7.26 12.67
N GLY A 58 -4.86 -8.38 12.02
CA GLY A 58 -4.56 -8.45 10.57
C GLY A 58 -5.23 -9.61 9.86
N SER A 59 -5.39 -10.77 10.50
CA SER A 59 -6.03 -11.95 9.89
C SER A 59 -7.52 -11.75 9.62
N ASP A 60 -8.21 -11.03 10.51
CA ASP A 60 -9.63 -10.68 10.38
C ASP A 60 -9.78 -9.26 9.82
N VAL A 61 -9.53 -9.13 8.52
CA VAL A 61 -9.57 -7.85 7.79
C VAL A 61 -10.97 -7.22 7.82
N ALA A 62 -12.03 -8.02 7.97
CA ALA A 62 -13.40 -7.51 8.00
C ALA A 62 -13.70 -6.69 9.28
N ASN A 63 -12.95 -6.92 10.37
CA ASN A 63 -13.16 -6.29 11.67
C ASN A 63 -12.19 -5.14 12.00
N LEU A 64 -11.44 -4.65 11.00
CA LEU A 64 -10.58 -3.47 11.14
C LEU A 64 -11.37 -2.23 11.59
N LYS A 65 -10.69 -1.35 12.33
CA LYS A 65 -11.25 -0.18 13.02
C LYS A 65 -10.94 1.14 12.34
N THR A 66 -9.96 1.21 11.44
CA THR A 66 -9.70 2.43 10.66
C THR A 66 -10.94 2.79 9.86
N THR A 67 -11.40 4.02 10.00
CA THR A 67 -12.58 4.55 9.32
C THR A 67 -12.17 5.55 8.25
N ALA A 68 -12.99 5.66 7.20
CA ALA A 68 -12.88 6.71 6.20
C ALA A 68 -14.26 7.34 6.01
N ARG A 69 -14.46 8.54 6.56
CA ARG A 69 -15.72 9.29 6.44
C ARG A 69 -15.59 10.30 5.31
N ARG A 70 -16.54 10.31 4.37
CA ARG A 70 -16.62 11.36 3.35
C ARG A 70 -16.96 12.71 4.00
N ASP A 71 -16.22 13.74 3.63
CA ASP A 71 -16.42 15.12 4.06
C ASP A 71 -16.30 16.03 2.83
N GLY A 72 -17.44 16.38 2.23
CA GLY A 72 -17.46 17.08 0.94
C GLY A 72 -16.77 16.31 -0.18
N ASP A 73 -15.67 16.87 -0.68
CA ASP A 73 -14.87 16.38 -1.80
C ASP A 73 -13.71 15.45 -1.39
N HIS A 74 -13.50 15.23 -0.09
CA HIS A 74 -12.42 14.39 0.44
C HIS A 74 -12.92 13.37 1.46
N TYR A 75 -12.00 12.53 1.95
CA TYR A 75 -12.25 11.58 3.03
C TYR A 75 -11.39 11.94 4.24
N VAL A 76 -12.00 11.97 5.42
CA VAL A 76 -11.31 12.02 6.71
C VAL A 76 -11.06 10.58 7.16
N VAL A 77 -9.78 10.18 7.16
CA VAL A 77 -9.35 8.86 7.60
C VAL A 77 -8.89 8.92 9.04
N ASN A 78 -9.41 8.05 9.90
CA ASN A 78 -9.05 8.01 11.33
C ASN A 78 -8.84 6.55 11.79
N GLY A 79 -7.68 6.28 12.39
CA GLY A 79 -7.26 4.96 12.85
C GLY A 79 -5.75 4.87 13.01
N SER A 80 -5.26 3.66 13.23
CA SER A 80 -3.84 3.37 13.42
C SER A 80 -3.47 2.11 12.66
N LYS A 81 -2.30 2.10 12.02
CA LYS A 81 -1.77 0.95 11.27
C LYS A 81 -0.45 0.49 11.87
N THR A 82 -0.12 -0.79 11.65
CA THR A 82 1.13 -1.39 12.11
C THR A 82 1.67 -2.37 11.07
N PHE A 83 2.96 -2.68 11.14
CA PHE A 83 3.68 -3.53 10.18
C PHE A 83 3.53 -3.08 8.72
N ILE A 84 3.60 -1.76 8.50
CA ILE A 84 3.64 -1.16 7.16
C ILE A 84 5.04 -1.34 6.56
#